data_AF-A0A7Y2ACM6-F1
#
_entry.id   AF-A0A7Y2ACM6-F1
#
_cell.length_a   1.000
_cell.length_b   1.000
_cell.length_c   1.000
_cell.angle_alpha   90.00
_cell.angle_beta   90.00
_cell.angle_gamma   90.00
#
_symmetry.space_group_name_H-M   'P 1'
#
loop_
_entity.id
_entity.type
_entity.pdbx_description
1 polymer ?
#
loop_
_entity_poly.entity_id
_entity_poly.type
_entity_poly.pdbx_seq_one_letter_code
_entity_poly.pdbx_strand_id
1 'polypeptide(L)'
;PRGEWNTIQDLAKANFIHTASCRFRNGLELPDWFLTTSAADYPLHMLNAARGDIHYSYEMMAVYRDHQGGIWSSLQREEILRRWIHLLLTIQPHFEKNVKDVLNYQIKTLMGQLLKETHVPIKHMDKDWFEKLIRGFEGSEEDELKSKLIQYVLQSPSFNGVMDVNYLSKTVKTKTLIKALFRKARS
;
A
#
# COMPACT_ATOMS: atom_id res chain seq x y z
N PRO A 1 20.60 7.56 26.47
CA PRO A 1 19.73 6.35 26.45
C PRO A 1 20.28 5.33 25.45
N ARG A 2 20.24 4.04 25.77
CA ARG A 2 20.53 2.99 24.77
C ARG A 2 19.33 2.88 23.83
N GLY A 3 19.58 2.73 22.55
CA GLY A 3 18.54 2.62 21.55
C GLY A 3 19.09 2.74 20.14
N GLU A 4 18.18 2.62 19.19
CA GLU A 4 18.46 2.68 17.76
C GLU A 4 17.66 3.80 17.11
N TRP A 5 18.29 4.48 16.17
CA TRP A 5 17.65 5.51 15.37
C TRP A 5 17.21 4.94 14.04
N ASN A 6 15.96 5.22 13.67
CA ASN A 6 15.36 4.81 12.41
C ASN A 6 14.81 6.05 11.69
N THR A 7 14.88 6.02 10.37
CA THR A 7 14.37 7.10 9.52
C THR A 7 12.94 6.81 9.05
N ILE A 8 12.29 7.82 8.48
CA ILE A 8 11.02 7.61 7.77
C ILE A 8 11.17 6.59 6.62
N GLN A 9 12.34 6.50 5.98
CA GLN A 9 12.60 5.52 4.92
C GLN A 9 12.65 4.09 5.47
N ASP A 10 13.11 3.90 6.71
CA ASP A 10 13.06 2.59 7.36
C ASP A 10 11.62 2.21 7.65
N LEU A 11 10.82 3.14 8.19
CA LEU A 11 9.39 2.95 8.44
C LEU A 11 8.59 2.73 7.14
N ALA A 12 9.02 3.34 6.04
CA ALA A 12 8.43 3.15 4.71
C ALA A 12 8.70 1.76 4.11
N LYS A 13 9.62 0.96 4.68
CA LYS A 13 9.85 -0.43 4.23
C LYS A 13 8.83 -1.39 4.84
N ALA A 14 8.44 -1.19 6.09
CA ALA A 14 7.45 -1.97 6.80
C ALA A 14 7.00 -1.25 8.08
N ASN A 15 5.76 -1.49 8.51
CA ASN A 15 5.31 -1.05 9.83
C ASN A 15 5.89 -1.95 10.93
N PHE A 16 7.00 -1.52 11.54
CA PHE A 16 7.64 -2.20 12.66
C PHE A 16 7.27 -1.60 14.02
N ILE A 17 6.42 -0.58 14.05
CA ILE A 17 6.04 0.12 15.27
C ILE A 17 4.72 -0.44 15.78
N HIS A 18 4.75 -1.01 16.98
CA HIS A 18 3.52 -1.31 17.70
C HIS A 18 3.06 -0.05 18.44
N THR A 19 1.80 0.34 18.26
CA THR A 19 1.24 1.56 18.87
C THR A 19 1.39 1.58 20.40
N ALA A 20 1.35 0.40 21.04
CA ALA A 20 1.58 0.27 22.47
C ALA A 20 2.97 0.81 22.82
N SER A 21 3.02 1.85 23.67
CA SER A 21 4.23 2.57 24.13
C SER A 21 4.82 3.66 23.21
N CYS A 22 4.16 4.00 22.10
CA CYS A 22 4.60 5.13 21.28
C CYS A 22 4.44 6.47 21.99
N ARG A 23 5.47 7.33 21.91
CA ARG A 23 5.41 8.72 22.36
C ARG A 23 5.75 9.65 21.21
N PHE A 24 4.91 10.64 20.99
CA PHE A 24 5.09 11.65 19.95
C PHE A 24 5.45 12.99 20.57
N ARG A 25 6.19 13.81 19.84
CA ARG A 25 6.36 15.22 20.20
C ARG A 25 5.06 15.96 19.86
N ASN A 26 4.67 16.89 20.72
CA ASN A 26 3.49 17.72 20.47
C ASN A 26 3.67 18.60 19.23
N GLY A 27 2.57 19.03 18.61
CA GLY A 27 2.56 19.97 17.48
C GLY A 27 2.35 19.34 16.10
N LEU A 28 1.95 18.06 16.03
CA LEU A 28 1.50 17.47 14.78
C LEU A 28 0.07 17.92 14.47
N GLU A 29 -0.10 18.59 13.34
CA GLU A 29 -1.41 18.87 12.75
C GLU A 29 -1.78 17.73 11.82
N LEU A 30 -2.98 17.15 12.01
CA LEU A 30 -3.45 16.06 11.19
C LEU A 30 -4.03 16.62 9.88
N PRO A 31 -3.51 16.22 8.71
CA PRO A 31 -4.05 16.65 7.44
C PRO A 31 -5.40 15.97 7.16
N ASP A 32 -6.26 16.59 6.35
CA ASP A 32 -7.62 16.08 6.07
C ASP A 32 -7.65 14.63 5.56
N TRP A 33 -6.67 14.27 4.72
CA TRP A 33 -6.54 12.92 4.18
C TRP A 33 -6.28 11.86 5.27
N PHE A 34 -5.79 12.24 6.45
CA PHE A 34 -5.58 11.29 7.54
C PHE A 34 -6.89 10.59 7.94
N LEU A 35 -8.00 11.33 7.93
CA LEU A 35 -9.32 10.83 8.32
C LEU A 35 -9.90 9.80 7.33
N THR A 36 -9.32 9.69 6.13
CA THR A 36 -9.75 8.71 5.12
C THR A 36 -8.94 7.40 5.17
N THR A 37 -7.91 7.33 6.03
CA THR A 37 -7.02 6.17 6.10
C THR A 37 -7.53 5.06 7.05
N SER A 38 -7.29 3.81 6.66
CA SER A 38 -7.41 2.66 7.57
C SER A 38 -6.10 2.45 8.34
N ALA A 39 -6.12 1.77 9.50
CA ALA A 39 -4.95 1.63 10.39
C ALA A 39 -4.24 2.97 10.65
N ALA A 40 -4.94 3.86 11.34
CA ALA A 40 -4.51 5.24 11.60
C ALA A 40 -3.15 5.38 12.32
N ASP A 41 -2.67 4.31 12.95
CA ASP A 41 -1.35 4.27 13.59
C ASP A 41 -0.21 4.45 12.59
N TYR A 42 -0.22 3.72 11.47
CA TYR A 42 0.87 3.82 10.50
C TYR A 42 1.00 5.20 9.85
N PRO A 43 -0.08 5.82 9.31
CA PRO A 43 -0.01 7.20 8.83
C PRO A 43 0.42 8.18 9.91
N LEU A 44 0.00 7.98 11.17
CA LEU A 44 0.42 8.82 12.28
C LEU A 44 1.93 8.71 12.54
N HIS A 45 2.49 7.50 12.50
CA HIS A 45 3.92 7.28 12.62
C HIS A 45 4.69 7.93 11.46
N MET A 46 4.21 7.77 10.23
CA MET A 46 4.83 8.37 9.04
C MET A 46 4.81 9.90 9.09
N LEU A 47 3.70 10.50 9.52
CA LEU A 47 3.57 11.96 9.70
C LEU A 47 4.55 12.50 10.76
N ASN A 48 4.74 11.79 11.87
CA ASN A 48 5.73 12.15 12.87
C ASN A 48 7.16 11.97 12.34
N ALA A 49 7.44 10.85 11.67
CA ALA A 49 8.74 10.53 11.11
C ALA A 49 9.17 11.51 10.00
N ALA A 50 8.19 12.15 9.33
CA ALA A 50 8.46 13.21 8.36
C ALA A 50 9.03 14.49 8.99
N ARG A 51 8.88 14.65 10.32
CA ARG A 51 9.36 15.82 11.08
C ARG A 51 10.57 15.52 11.95
N GLY A 52 11.05 14.28 11.97
CA GLY A 52 12.25 13.87 12.70
C GLY A 52 12.38 12.36 12.86
N ASP A 53 13.56 11.91 13.23
CA ASP A 53 13.87 10.48 13.34
C ASP A 53 13.09 9.78 14.47
N ILE A 54 12.95 8.47 14.30
CA ILE A 54 12.32 7.56 15.25
C ILE A 54 13.43 7.00 16.15
N HIS A 55 13.26 7.12 17.46
CA HIS A 55 14.14 6.48 18.43
C HIS A 55 13.46 5.27 19.07
N TYR A 56 14.01 4.08 18.84
CA TYR A 56 13.58 2.86 19.49
C TYR A 56 14.36 2.66 20.80
N SER A 57 13.64 2.62 21.93
CA SER A 57 14.23 2.32 23.24
C SER A 57 14.25 0.82 23.48
N TYR A 58 15.33 0.28 24.04
CA TYR A 58 15.45 -1.13 24.40
C TYR A 58 14.74 -1.50 25.72
N GLU A 59 14.04 -0.54 26.32
CA GLU A 59 13.30 -0.76 27.56
C GLU A 59 11.96 -1.45 27.27
N MET A 60 11.60 -2.46 28.07
CA MET A 60 10.27 -3.06 28.01
C MET A 60 9.24 -2.10 28.59
N MET A 61 8.44 -1.48 27.73
CA MET A 61 7.48 -0.43 28.11
C MET A 61 6.00 -0.85 28.05
N ALA A 62 5.68 -2.00 27.44
CA ALA A 62 4.32 -2.50 27.33
C ALA A 62 4.29 -4.02 27.13
N VAL A 63 3.16 -4.64 27.48
CA VAL A 63 2.84 -6.04 27.14
C VAL A 63 1.68 -6.00 26.16
N TYR A 64 1.87 -6.56 24.97
CA TYR A 64 0.82 -6.66 23.96
C TYR A 64 -0.02 -7.92 24.19
N ARG A 65 -1.35 -7.78 24.13
CA ARG A 65 -2.27 -8.93 24.21
C ARG A 65 -2.63 -9.37 22.80
N ASP A 66 -2.12 -10.53 22.41
CA ASP A 66 -2.56 -11.20 21.20
C ASP A 66 -3.82 -12.04 21.50
N HIS A 67 -4.90 -11.80 20.78
CA HIS A 67 -6.12 -12.59 20.88
C HIS A 67 -6.78 -12.76 19.51
N GLN A 68 -7.51 -13.87 19.34
CA GLN A 68 -8.16 -14.25 18.07
C GLN A 68 -9.22 -13.25 17.57
N GLY A 69 -9.65 -12.31 18.42
CA GLY A 69 -10.60 -11.24 18.07
C GLY A 69 -9.94 -9.96 17.58
N GLY A 70 -8.61 -9.94 17.36
CA GLY A 70 -7.93 -8.78 16.82
C GLY A 70 -8.40 -8.47 15.39
N ILE A 71 -8.51 -7.17 15.08
CA ILE A 71 -9.03 -6.68 13.80
C ILE A 71 -8.21 -7.18 12.62
N TRP A 72 -6.89 -7.35 12.79
CA TRP A 72 -5.96 -7.82 11.75
C TRP A 72 -5.65 -9.31 11.87
N SER A 73 -5.64 -9.88 13.08
CA SER A 73 -5.27 -11.29 13.32
C SER A 73 -6.37 -12.27 12.89
N SER A 74 -7.61 -11.80 12.75
CA SER A 74 -8.74 -12.61 12.26
C SER A 74 -8.92 -12.58 10.74
N LEU A 75 -8.16 -11.75 10.01
CA LEU A 75 -8.29 -11.58 8.56
C LEU A 75 -7.47 -12.62 7.79
N GLN A 76 -8.00 -13.03 6.63
CA GLN A 76 -7.24 -13.83 5.68
C GLN A 76 -6.06 -13.02 5.10
N ARG A 77 -4.96 -13.70 4.76
CA ARG A 77 -3.74 -13.06 4.25
C ARG A 77 -4.00 -12.16 3.04
N GLU A 78 -4.86 -12.60 2.12
CA GLU A 78 -5.28 -11.82 0.95
C GLU A 78 -5.87 -10.46 1.36
N GLU A 79 -6.81 -10.46 2.31
CA GLU A 79 -7.48 -9.25 2.79
C GLU A 79 -6.51 -8.30 3.50
N ILE A 80 -5.57 -8.84 4.29
CA ILE A 80 -4.50 -8.05 4.92
C ILE A 80 -3.68 -7.33 3.85
N LEU A 81 -3.26 -8.04 2.80
CA LEU A 81 -2.49 -7.46 1.70
C LEU A 81 -3.27 -6.37 0.97
N ARG A 82 -4.55 -6.59 0.68
CA ARG A 82 -5.41 -5.60 0.00
C ARG A 82 -5.53 -4.31 0.80
N ARG A 83 -5.86 -4.41 2.09
CA ARG A 83 -5.97 -3.25 2.99
C ARG A 83 -4.65 -2.51 3.11
N TRP A 84 -3.54 -3.23 3.23
CA TRP A 84 -2.22 -2.62 3.34
C TRP A 84 -1.80 -1.92 2.05
N ILE A 85 -2.02 -2.53 0.88
CA ILE A 85 -1.77 -1.89 -0.43
C ILE A 85 -2.61 -0.64 -0.60
N HIS A 86 -3.90 -0.70 -0.24
CA HIS A 86 -4.81 0.46 -0.27
C HIS A 86 -4.22 1.59 0.57
N LEU A 87 -3.90 1.33 1.84
CA LEU A 87 -3.32 2.32 2.75
C LEU A 87 -2.08 2.99 2.14
N LEU A 88 -1.13 2.19 1.64
CA LEU A 88 0.11 2.73 1.06
C LEU A 88 -0.16 3.58 -0.19
N LEU A 89 -1.10 3.18 -1.05
CA LEU A 89 -1.49 3.94 -2.24
C LEU A 89 -2.17 5.27 -1.90
N THR A 90 -2.95 5.30 -0.81
CA THR A 90 -3.62 6.50 -0.29
C THR A 90 -2.62 7.47 0.32
N ILE A 91 -1.66 7.00 1.12
CA ILE A 91 -0.75 7.92 1.84
C ILE A 91 0.45 8.38 1.01
N GLN A 92 0.95 7.57 0.07
CA GLN A 92 2.17 7.90 -0.67
C GLN A 92 2.16 9.27 -1.36
N PRO A 93 1.04 9.80 -1.92
CA PRO A 93 1.07 11.08 -2.61
C PRO A 93 1.46 12.25 -1.70
N HIS A 94 1.32 12.09 -0.38
CA HIS A 94 1.51 13.13 0.62
C HIS A 94 2.93 13.22 1.20
N PHE A 95 3.85 12.33 0.82
CA PHE A 95 5.23 12.34 1.31
C PHE A 95 6.23 12.89 0.28
N GLU A 96 7.48 13.09 0.68
CA GLU A 96 8.57 13.50 -0.22
C GLU A 96 8.98 12.39 -1.19
N LYS A 97 9.57 12.76 -2.34
CA LYS A 97 9.92 11.82 -3.43
C LYS A 97 10.72 10.61 -2.94
N ASN A 98 11.74 10.82 -2.11
CA ASN A 98 12.57 9.76 -1.55
C ASN A 98 11.76 8.74 -0.73
N VAL A 99 10.75 9.18 0.02
CA VAL A 99 9.84 8.31 0.77
C VAL A 99 8.87 7.62 -0.17
N LYS A 100 8.30 8.35 -1.15
CA LYS A 100 7.45 7.75 -2.20
C LYS A 100 8.14 6.61 -2.92
N ASP A 101 9.41 6.76 -3.26
CA ASP A 101 10.18 5.74 -3.98
C ASP A 101 10.27 4.43 -3.14
N VAL A 102 10.44 4.54 -1.82
CA VAL A 102 10.43 3.38 -0.90
C VAL A 102 9.03 2.79 -0.75
N LEU A 103 7.99 3.61 -0.57
CA LEU A 103 6.60 3.16 -0.47
C LEU A 103 6.16 2.42 -1.76
N ASN A 104 6.54 2.93 -2.93
CA ASN A 104 6.29 2.27 -4.21
C ASN A 104 6.98 0.91 -4.31
N TYR A 105 8.20 0.79 -3.79
CA TYR A 105 8.88 -0.51 -3.71
C TYR A 105 8.15 -1.48 -2.75
N GLN A 106 7.63 -0.99 -1.63
CA GLN A 106 6.84 -1.80 -0.72
C GLN A 106 5.54 -2.30 -1.39
N ILE A 107 4.78 -1.38 -2.01
CA ILE A 107 3.57 -1.69 -2.80
C ILE A 107 3.91 -2.74 -3.86
N LYS A 108 5.04 -2.59 -4.55
CA LYS A 108 5.53 -3.55 -5.55
C LYS A 108 5.60 -4.97 -4.99
N THR A 109 6.28 -5.08 -3.86
CA THR A 109 6.50 -6.35 -3.18
C THR A 109 5.18 -6.98 -2.73
N LEU A 110 4.29 -6.19 -2.13
CA LEU A 110 3.00 -6.65 -1.62
C LEU A 110 2.06 -7.10 -2.74
N MET A 111 2.05 -6.38 -3.86
CA MET A 111 1.27 -6.80 -5.03
C MET A 111 1.76 -8.13 -5.60
N GLY A 112 3.08 -8.36 -5.60
CA GLY A 112 3.64 -9.67 -5.94
C GLY A 112 3.18 -10.79 -5.00
N GLN A 113 3.00 -10.49 -3.71
CA GLN A 113 2.43 -11.45 -2.75
C GLN A 113 0.93 -11.68 -3.01
N LEU A 114 0.15 -10.62 -3.22
CA LEU A 114 -1.29 -10.70 -3.47
C LEU A 114 -1.60 -11.58 -4.69
N LEU A 115 -0.82 -11.45 -5.76
CA LEU A 115 -0.97 -12.28 -6.96
C LEU A 115 -0.74 -13.78 -6.70
N LYS A 116 0.18 -14.11 -5.78
CA LYS A 116 0.40 -15.51 -5.36
C LYS A 116 -0.77 -16.02 -4.54
N GLU A 117 -1.24 -15.24 -3.57
CA GLU A 117 -2.38 -15.61 -2.69
C GLU A 117 -3.68 -15.81 -3.50
N THR A 118 -3.95 -14.89 -4.42
CA THR A 118 -5.13 -14.97 -5.31
C THR A 118 -5.02 -16.05 -6.38
N HIS A 119 -3.86 -16.70 -6.52
CA HIS A 119 -3.56 -17.68 -7.58
C HIS A 119 -3.83 -17.13 -8.99
N VAL A 120 -3.67 -15.82 -9.17
CA VAL A 120 -3.94 -15.11 -10.42
C VAL A 120 -2.65 -15.10 -11.27
N PRO A 121 -2.54 -15.91 -12.33
CA PRO A 121 -1.32 -15.96 -13.14
C PRO A 121 -1.19 -14.67 -13.96
N ILE A 122 -0.03 -14.02 -13.93
CA ILE A 122 0.27 -12.81 -14.72
C ILE A 122 0.57 -13.18 -16.20
N LYS A 123 -0.30 -13.98 -16.83
CA LYS A 123 -0.14 -14.42 -18.22
C LYS A 123 -1.17 -13.80 -19.14
N HIS A 124 -2.41 -13.63 -18.69
CA HIS A 124 -3.49 -13.01 -19.47
C HIS A 124 -4.27 -12.06 -18.56
N MET A 125 -4.43 -10.81 -18.98
CA MET A 125 -5.15 -9.77 -18.24
C MET A 125 -6.49 -9.49 -18.94
N ASP A 126 -7.44 -10.39 -18.71
CA ASP A 126 -8.81 -10.30 -19.21
C ASP A 126 -9.77 -9.78 -18.11
N LYS A 127 -11.08 -9.80 -18.42
CA LYS A 127 -12.12 -9.34 -17.49
C LYS A 127 -12.08 -10.08 -16.14
N ASP A 128 -12.06 -11.41 -16.18
CA ASP A 128 -12.12 -12.26 -14.98
C ASP A 128 -10.85 -12.10 -14.13
N TRP A 129 -9.69 -12.02 -14.78
CA TRP A 129 -8.42 -11.72 -14.12
C TRP A 129 -8.48 -10.38 -13.38
N PHE A 130 -8.99 -9.34 -14.06
CA PHE A 130 -9.06 -8.01 -13.50
C PHE A 130 -10.04 -7.93 -12.33
N GLU A 131 -11.23 -8.52 -12.48
CA GLU A 131 -12.25 -8.59 -11.43
C GLU A 131 -11.71 -9.32 -10.19
N LYS A 132 -10.94 -10.39 -10.35
CA LYS A 132 -10.25 -11.08 -9.24
C LYS A 132 -9.19 -10.22 -8.57
N LEU A 133 -8.38 -9.50 -9.34
CA LEU A 133 -7.33 -8.65 -8.78
C LEU A 133 -7.91 -7.50 -7.95
N ILE A 134 -9.02 -6.90 -8.37
CA ILE A 134 -9.57 -5.70 -7.73
C ILE A 134 -10.65 -6.01 -6.68
N ARG A 135 -11.06 -7.27 -6.56
CA ARG A 135 -12.04 -7.71 -5.57
C ARG A 135 -11.66 -7.22 -4.17
N GLY A 136 -12.61 -6.65 -3.43
CA GLY A 136 -12.35 -6.16 -2.06
C GLY A 136 -11.65 -4.79 -1.97
N PHE A 137 -11.36 -4.12 -3.09
CA PHE A 137 -10.98 -2.70 -3.09
C PHE A 137 -12.21 -1.76 -3.20
N GLU A 138 -13.35 -2.14 -2.61
CA GLU A 138 -14.62 -1.39 -2.65
C GLU A 138 -14.54 -0.11 -1.80
N GLY A 139 -14.96 1.05 -2.35
CA GLY A 139 -14.97 2.34 -1.62
C GLY A 139 -14.83 3.60 -2.48
N SER A 140 -14.84 4.79 -1.87
CA SER A 140 -14.91 6.09 -2.57
C SER A 140 -13.69 6.46 -3.44
N GLU A 141 -12.58 5.71 -3.36
CA GLU A 141 -11.36 5.90 -4.14
C GLU A 141 -11.08 4.77 -5.16
N GLU A 142 -12.09 3.92 -5.38
CA GLU A 142 -12.00 2.66 -6.13
C GLU A 142 -11.44 2.82 -7.56
N ASP A 143 -11.89 3.83 -8.32
CA ASP A 143 -11.44 4.06 -9.70
C ASP A 143 -9.96 4.46 -9.77
N GLU A 144 -9.48 5.27 -8.83
CA GLU A 144 -8.08 5.73 -8.81
C GLU A 144 -7.13 4.63 -8.32
N LEU A 145 -7.53 3.91 -7.28
CA LEU A 145 -6.77 2.78 -6.76
C LEU A 145 -6.67 1.65 -7.80
N LYS A 146 -7.78 1.30 -8.45
CA LYS A 146 -7.79 0.37 -9.59
C LYS A 146 -6.86 0.84 -10.70
N SER A 147 -6.85 2.14 -11.01
CA SER A 147 -5.94 2.71 -12.01
C SER A 147 -4.47 2.54 -11.64
N LYS A 148 -4.11 2.83 -10.39
CA LYS A 148 -2.73 2.69 -9.88
C LYS A 148 -2.31 1.21 -9.84
N LEU A 149 -3.18 0.32 -9.40
CA LEU A 149 -2.98 -1.13 -9.42
C LEU A 149 -2.69 -1.63 -10.84
N ILE A 150 -3.48 -1.22 -11.84
CA ILE A 150 -3.23 -1.62 -13.22
C ILE A 150 -1.93 -1.01 -13.74
N GLN A 151 -1.69 0.29 -13.55
CA GLN A 151 -0.44 0.91 -14.00
C GLN A 151 0.78 0.15 -13.48
N TYR A 152 0.73 -0.23 -12.21
CA TYR A 152 1.75 -1.02 -11.59
C TYR A 152 1.94 -2.39 -12.28
N VAL A 153 0.86 -3.16 -12.50
CA VAL A 153 0.94 -4.49 -13.15
C VAL A 153 1.55 -4.35 -14.55
N LEU A 154 1.15 -3.33 -15.30
CA LEU A 154 1.68 -3.05 -16.63
C LEU A 154 3.15 -2.66 -16.64
N GLN A 155 3.65 -2.03 -15.58
CA GLN A 155 5.05 -1.64 -15.46
C GLN A 155 5.92 -2.75 -14.84
N SER A 156 5.30 -3.83 -14.35
CA SER A 156 6.02 -4.96 -13.77
C SER A 156 6.86 -5.70 -14.83
N PRO A 157 8.16 -5.92 -14.59
CA PRO A 157 9.02 -6.72 -15.49
C PRO A 157 8.53 -8.16 -15.68
N SER A 158 7.75 -8.68 -14.73
CA SER A 158 7.17 -10.03 -14.78
C SER A 158 5.94 -10.12 -15.67
N PHE A 159 5.41 -9.00 -16.16
CA PHE A 159 4.27 -9.00 -17.09
C PHE A 159 4.76 -9.23 -18.52
N ASN A 160 4.52 -10.45 -19.03
CA ASN A 160 4.75 -10.84 -20.42
C ASN A 160 3.45 -11.27 -21.13
N GLY A 161 2.30 -10.86 -20.59
CA GLY A 161 0.99 -11.38 -20.94
C GLY A 161 0.22 -10.60 -22.00
N VAL A 162 -0.84 -11.25 -22.53
CA VAL A 162 -1.83 -10.65 -23.44
C VAL A 162 -2.84 -9.84 -22.62
N MET A 163 -3.34 -8.75 -23.21
CA MET A 163 -4.13 -7.74 -22.51
C MET A 163 -5.40 -7.40 -23.28
N ASP A 164 -6.57 -7.44 -22.64
CA ASP A 164 -7.82 -6.95 -23.24
C ASP A 164 -7.95 -5.43 -23.05
N VAL A 165 -7.39 -4.68 -24.00
CA VAL A 165 -7.37 -3.21 -23.98
C VAL A 165 -8.79 -2.61 -24.04
N ASN A 166 -9.74 -3.27 -24.70
CA ASN A 166 -11.11 -2.79 -24.83
C ASN A 166 -11.86 -2.86 -23.51
N TYR A 167 -11.64 -3.93 -22.74
CA TYR A 167 -12.20 -4.03 -21.40
C TYR A 167 -11.52 -3.04 -20.45
N LEU A 168 -10.19 -3.04 -20.38
CA LEU A 168 -9.44 -2.20 -19.43
C LEU A 168 -9.67 -0.70 -19.63
N SER A 169 -9.84 -0.24 -20.87
CA SER A 169 -10.14 1.16 -21.18
C SER A 169 -11.55 1.60 -20.76
N LYS A 170 -12.50 0.67 -20.66
CA LYS A 170 -13.85 0.94 -20.13
C LYS A 170 -13.85 0.94 -18.60
N THR A 171 -13.03 0.09 -18.00
CA THR A 171 -13.02 -0.10 -16.55
C THR A 171 -12.11 0.90 -15.83
N VAL A 172 -11.15 1.51 -16.53
CA VAL A 172 -10.31 2.58 -15.98
C VAL A 172 -10.41 3.87 -16.77
N LYS A 173 -10.81 4.94 -16.09
CA LYS A 173 -11.01 6.27 -16.67
C LYS A 173 -9.74 7.12 -16.80
N THR A 174 -8.60 6.64 -16.32
CA THR A 174 -7.37 7.44 -16.27
C THR A 174 -6.74 7.55 -17.67
N LYS A 175 -6.83 8.73 -18.31
CA LYS A 175 -6.26 9.01 -19.65
C LYS A 175 -4.80 8.57 -19.81
N THR A 176 -4.00 8.71 -18.75
CA THR A 176 -2.59 8.27 -18.71
C THR A 176 -2.46 6.76 -18.79
N LEU A 177 -3.33 6.02 -18.10
CA LEU A 177 -3.34 4.56 -18.17
C LEU A 177 -3.81 4.08 -19.54
N ILE A 178 -4.86 4.69 -20.09
CA ILE A 178 -5.35 4.37 -21.44
C ILE A 178 -4.22 4.50 -22.48
N LYS A 179 -3.43 5.58 -22.43
CA LYS A 179 -2.26 5.77 -23.30
C LYS A 179 -1.18 4.69 -23.07
N ALA A 180 -0.90 4.32 -21.82
CA ALA A 180 0.08 3.28 -21.49
C ALA A 180 -0.36 1.88 -21.99
N LEU A 181 -1.64 1.54 -21.81
CA LEU A 181 -2.26 0.32 -22.34
C LEU A 181 -2.09 0.22 -23.86
N PHE A 182 -2.42 1.30 -24.58
CA PHE A 182 -2.28 1.34 -26.05
C PHE A 182 -0.83 1.28 -26.53
N ARG A 183 0.14 1.82 -25.77
CA ARG A 183 1.56 1.74 -26.13
C ARG A 183 2.09 0.31 -26.01
N LYS A 184 1.68 -0.42 -24.96
CA LYS A 184 2.14 -1.78 -24.69
C LYS A 184 1.48 -2.84 -25.57
N ALA A 185 0.25 -2.61 -26.03
CA ALA A 185 -0.41 -3.51 -26.99
C ALA A 185 0.18 -3.45 -28.41
N ARG A 186 1.01 -2.43 -28.71
CA ARG A 186 1.66 -2.23 -30.03
C ARG A 186 3.15 -2.60 -30.05
N SER A 187 3.73 -2.94 -28.89
CA SER A 187 5.13 -3.33 -28.72
C SER A 187 5.27 -4.83 -28.58
#